data_AF-A0A955MLN4-F1
#
_entry.id   AF-A0A955MLN4-F1
#
_cell.length_a   1.000
_cell.length_b   1.000
_cell.length_c   1.000
_cell.angle_alpha   90.00
_cell.angle_beta   90.00
_cell.angle_gamma   90.00
#
_symmetry.space_group_name_H-M   'P 1'
#
loop_
_entity.id
_entity.type
_entity.pdbx_description
1 polymer ?
#
loop_
_entity_poly.entity_id
_entity_poly.type
_entity_poly.pdbx_seq_one_letter_code
_entity_poly.pdbx_strand_id
1 'polypeptide(L)' 'MDETYKLAREKYSEIGVDTDRAVEVLKTIPISLHCWQGDDVGGFEIKEGDSFGGGIEVTGNYPGKARN' A
#
# COMPACT_ATOMS: atom_id res chain seq x y z
N MET A 1 -7.28 -15.01 18.04
CA MET A 1 -6.61 -14.83 16.74
C MET A 1 -6.13 -16.17 16.19
N ASP A 2 -5.49 -17.00 17.01
CA ASP A 2 -4.96 -18.30 16.60
C ASP A 2 -6.04 -19.34 16.19
N GLU A 3 -7.16 -19.42 16.92
CA GLU A 3 -8.25 -20.37 16.62
C GLU A 3 -8.96 -20.10 15.29
N THR A 4 -9.17 -18.82 14.94
CA THR A 4 -9.80 -18.45 13.66
C THR A 4 -8.90 -18.82 12.47
N TYR A 5 -7.58 -18.67 12.63
CA TYR A 5 -6.63 -19.06 11.61
C TYR A 5 -6.55 -20.57 11.43
N LYS A 6 -6.53 -21.34 12.53
CA LYS A 6 -6.54 -22.82 12.47
C LYS A 6 -7.74 -23.36 11.69
N LEU A 7 -8.93 -22.84 11.99
CA LEU A 7 -10.16 -23.21 11.27
C LEU A 7 -10.07 -22.86 9.77
N ALA A 8 -9.49 -21.70 9.43
CA ALA A 8 -9.29 -21.31 8.04
C ALA A 8 -8.31 -22.27 7.33
N ARG A 9 -7.18 -22.58 7.96
CA ARG A 9 -6.17 -23.52 7.41
C ARG A 9 -6.78 -24.89 7.14
N GLU A 10 -7.60 -25.43 8.06
CA GLU A 10 -8.30 -26.69 7.86
C GLU A 10 -9.21 -26.64 6.63
N LYS A 11 -10.06 -25.61 6.50
CA LYS A 11 -10.94 -25.43 5.33
C LYS A 11 -10.18 -25.32 4.02
N TYR A 12 -9.04 -24.63 3.99
CA TYR A 12 -8.21 -24.53 2.80
C TYR A 12 -7.49 -25.84 2.49
N SER A 13 -7.12 -26.63 3.50
CA SER A 13 -6.51 -27.95 3.31
C SER A 13 -7.47 -28.96 2.67
N GLU A 14 -8.78 -28.86 2.95
CA GLU A 14 -9.81 -29.72 2.33
C GLU A 14 -9.87 -29.58 0.79
N ILE A 15 -9.44 -28.42 0.27
CA ILE A 15 -9.35 -28.16 -1.17
C ILE A 15 -7.91 -28.21 -1.70
N GLY A 16 -6.97 -28.75 -0.91
CA GLY A 16 -5.58 -28.95 -1.31
C GLY A 16 -4.70 -27.69 -1.26
N VAL A 17 -5.11 -26.65 -0.55
CA VAL A 17 -4.36 -25.39 -0.40
C VAL A 17 -3.56 -25.38 0.90
N ASP A 18 -2.25 -25.22 0.81
CA ASP A 18 -1.35 -24.99 1.93
C ASP A 18 -1.21 -23.49 2.21
N THR A 19 -1.93 -23.01 3.23
CA THR A 19 -1.93 -21.59 3.61
C THR A 19 -0.64 -21.15 4.27
N ASP A 20 0.07 -22.04 4.96
CA ASP A 20 1.33 -21.72 5.63
C ASP A 20 2.40 -21.44 4.57
N ARG A 21 2.49 -22.32 3.55
CA ARG A 21 3.34 -22.09 2.38
C ARG A 21 2.96 -20.82 1.60
N ALA A 22 1.66 -20.56 1.41
CA ALA A 22 1.21 -19.36 0.71
C ALA A 22 1.64 -18.07 1.43
N VAL A 23 1.58 -18.05 2.76
CA VAL A 23 2.06 -16.92 3.59
C VAL A 23 3.57 -16.76 3.48
N GLU A 24 4.34 -17.85 3.48
CA GLU A 24 5.79 -17.77 3.29
C GLU A 24 6.16 -17.21 1.90
N VAL A 25 5.44 -17.62 0.85
CA VAL A 25 5.64 -17.04 -0.48
C VAL A 25 5.27 -15.55 -0.49
N LEU A 26 4.13 -15.18 0.10
CA LEU A 26 3.66 -13.78 0.14
C LEU A 26 4.69 -12.84 0.77
N LYS A 27 5.38 -13.27 1.84
CA LYS A 27 6.44 -12.48 2.50
C LYS A 27 7.60 -12.12 1.58
N THR A 28 7.81 -12.86 0.49
CA THR A 28 8.90 -12.63 -0.45
C THR A 28 8.54 -11.69 -1.60
N ILE A 29 7.27 -11.35 -1.77
CA ILE A 29 6.79 -10.53 -2.89
C ILE A 29 6.84 -9.05 -2.46
N PRO A 30 7.74 -8.23 -3.05
CA PRO A 30 7.82 -6.82 -2.69
C PRO A 30 6.66 -6.03 -3.32
N ILE A 31 6.10 -5.10 -2.55
CA ILE A 31 5.12 -4.12 -3.03
C ILE A 31 5.82 -2.76 -3.10
N SER A 32 5.91 -2.20 -4.30
CA SER A 32 6.44 -0.85 -4.50
C SER A 32 5.38 0.17 -4.11
N LEU A 33 5.62 0.91 -3.03
CA LEU A 33 4.75 2.00 -2.62
C LEU A 33 5.15 3.30 -3.32
N HIS A 34 4.13 4.03 -3.77
CA HIS A 34 4.30 5.31 -4.44
C HIS A 34 4.69 6.40 -3.44
N CYS A 35 5.85 7.04 -3.63
CA CYS A 35 6.35 8.08 -2.71
C CYS A 35 5.46 9.33 -2.66
N TRP A 36 4.83 9.69 -3.78
CA TRP A 36 4.05 10.92 -3.94
C TRP A 36 2.74 10.95 -3.14
N GLN A 37 2.36 9.83 -2.51
CA GLN A 37 1.23 9.81 -1.57
C GLN A 37 1.54 10.60 -0.30
N GLY A 38 2.83 10.72 0.08
CA GLY A 38 3.22 11.36 1.33
C GLY A 38 3.25 12.89 1.29
N ASP A 39 3.34 13.48 0.11
CA ASP A 39 3.53 14.92 -0.11
C ASP A 39 2.48 15.53 -1.06
N ASP A 40 1.42 14.78 -1.35
CA ASP A 40 0.38 15.14 -2.31
C ASP A 40 0.95 15.45 -3.70
N VAL A 41 1.91 14.66 -4.18
CA VAL A 41 2.61 14.90 -5.47
C VAL A 41 3.36 16.24 -5.50
N GLY A 42 3.75 16.77 -4.34
CA GLY A 42 4.45 18.04 -4.22
C GLY A 42 5.87 18.04 -4.81
N GLY A 43 6.62 16.97 -4.60
CA GLY A 43 8.03 16.89 -4.99
C GLY A 43 8.90 17.92 -4.26
N PHE A 44 10.15 18.06 -4.74
CA PHE A 44 11.15 18.96 -4.15
C PHE A 44 11.67 20.03 -5.13
N GLU A 45 11.14 20.07 -6.36
CA GLU A 45 11.53 21.06 -7.35
C GLU A 45 10.87 22.42 -7.05
N ILE A 46 11.64 23.51 -7.16
CA ILE A 46 11.09 24.86 -7.00
C ILE A 46 10.30 25.21 -8.27
N LYS A 47 8.97 25.24 -8.16
CA LYS A 47 8.07 25.68 -9.23
C LYS A 47 7.41 27.00 -8.84
N GLU A 48 7.75 28.09 -9.54
CA GLU A 48 6.92 29.29 -9.52
C GLU A 48 5.55 28.93 -10.12
N GLY A 49 4.47 29.13 -9.34
CA GLY A 49 3.11 28.95 -9.81
C GLY A 49 2.60 27.50 -9.82
N ASP A 50 2.87 26.75 -8.74
CA ASP A 50 2.44 25.36 -8.55
C ASP A 50 0.90 25.22 -8.64
N SER A 51 0.41 24.97 -9.85
CA SER A 51 -0.87 24.30 -10.09
C SER A 51 -0.53 22.93 -10.65
N PHE A 52 -1.01 21.89 -9.98
CA PHE A 52 -1.08 20.54 -10.53
C PHE A 52 -1.39 20.59 -12.03
N GLY A 53 -0.42 20.20 -12.85
CA GLY A 53 -0.52 20.19 -14.30
C GLY A 53 -0.54 18.76 -14.82
N GLY A 54 -1.32 18.49 -15.86
CA GLY A 54 -1.41 17.17 -16.48
C GLY A 54 -2.72 16.40 -16.25
N GLY A 55 -3.74 17.04 -15.65
CA GLY A 55 -5.08 16.47 -15.51
C GLY A 55 -5.28 15.56 -14.28
N ILE A 56 -4.37 15.62 -13.30
CA ILE A 56 -4.47 14.93 -12.01
C ILE A 56 -4.55 15.96 -10.88
N GLU A 57 -5.28 15.63 -9.82
CA GLU A 57 -5.50 16.52 -8.67
C GLU A 57 -5.52 15.71 -7.37
N VAL A 58 -4.96 16.27 -6.31
CA VAL A 58 -5.10 15.77 -4.93
C VAL A 58 -6.18 16.60 -4.24
N THR A 59 -7.17 15.95 -3.65
CA THR A 59 -8.30 16.61 -2.99
C THR A 59 -8.23 16.46 -1.47
N GLY A 60 -8.72 17.49 -0.74
CA GLY A 60 -8.66 17.56 0.72
C GLY A 60 -7.43 18.30 1.24
N ASN A 61 -7.51 18.83 2.47
CA ASN A 61 -6.43 19.61 3.11
C ASN A 61 -6.09 19.04 4.49
N TYR A 62 -5.84 17.72 4.54
CA TYR A 62 -5.49 17.06 5.80
C TYR A 62 -4.06 17.49 6.23
N PRO A 63 -3.84 17.85 7.50
CA PRO A 63 -2.54 18.33 7.95
C PRO A 63 -1.48 17.22 7.95
N GLY A 64 -0.20 17.59 7.82
CA GLY A 64 0.93 16.67 8.04
C GLY A 64 1.62 16.13 6.78
N LYS A 65 1.30 16.63 5.58
CA LYS A 65 2.03 16.25 4.36
C LYS A 65 3.53 16.54 4.47
N ALA A 66 4.35 15.64 3.92
CA ALA A 66 5.80 15.75 3.91
C ALA A 66 6.26 16.96 3.06
N ARG A 67 7.45 17.50 3.37
CA ARG A 67 8.01 18.70 2.72
C ARG A 67 9.51 18.65 2.43
N ASN A 68 10.22 17.61 2.88
CA ASN A 68 11.66 17.41 2.71
C ASN A 68 11.98 15.92 2.57
#